data_AF-A0A1M5JZ06-F1
#
_entry.id   AF-A0A1M5JZ06-F1
#
_cell.length_a   1.000
_cell.length_b   1.000
_cell.length_c   1.000
_cell.angle_alpha   90.00
_cell.angle_beta   90.00
_cell.angle_gamma   90.00
#
_symmetry.space_group_name_H-M   'P 1'
#
loop_
_entity.id
_entity.type
_entity.pdbx_description
1 polymer ?
#
loop_
_entity_poly.entity_id
_entity_poly.type
_entity_poly.pdbx_seq_one_letter_code
_entity_poly.pdbx_strand_id
1 'polypeptide(L)'
;MKFTSVFIFFAVVQFLCFIEPWANAGSPSVAADTVAPEMPEETIIKSVEVHQPSEPRVEILTPHENESFTWGSQVRYAIAVADAVDGASKYGEITATECLLEIEYLPATIATDVKAIVAKAASRPEPPGLSRMKMSTCFGCHADKITLAGPSFAEIAQRYGNQTGSSRLLGKRIIEGSSGVWGASEMPSHPDITTEAAEQIATYILEQGAKKNSWIYPGFEGTFRIIDKPATDAKGVYRLTASYTSKAQRRGQHSVVFKVE
;
A
#
# COMPACT_ATOMS: atom_id res chain seq x y z
N MET A 1 -37.90 40.59 -7.90
CA MET A 1 -37.76 40.49 -6.43
C MET A 1 -36.32 40.83 -6.09
N LYS A 2 -36.13 41.78 -5.17
CA LYS A 2 -34.84 42.38 -4.75
C LYS A 2 -34.32 41.72 -3.46
N PHE A 3 -33.06 42.07 -3.13
CA PHE A 3 -32.32 41.97 -1.84
C PHE A 3 -31.49 40.69 -1.62
N THR A 4 -30.23 40.71 -1.19
CA THR A 4 -29.11 41.71 -1.09
C THR A 4 -27.91 40.96 -0.53
N SER A 5 -26.71 41.26 -1.01
CA SER A 5 -25.43 40.91 -0.37
C SER A 5 -25.17 41.81 0.84
N VAL A 6 -24.57 41.25 1.90
CA VAL A 6 -24.08 41.99 3.08
C VAL A 6 -22.56 42.03 3.02
N PHE A 7 -22.01 43.24 2.95
CA PHE A 7 -20.60 43.56 3.19
C PHE A 7 -20.46 44.07 4.63
N ILE A 8 -19.44 43.62 5.37
CA ILE A 8 -19.09 44.13 6.70
C ILE A 8 -17.78 44.93 6.60
N PHE A 9 -17.83 46.11 7.21
CA PHE A 9 -16.85 47.19 7.21
C PHE A 9 -15.61 46.90 8.08
N PHE A 10 -14.44 47.35 7.61
CA PHE A 10 -13.22 47.59 8.38
C PHE A 10 -13.36 48.84 9.26
N ALA A 11 -12.84 48.79 10.49
CA ALA A 11 -12.57 49.99 11.30
C ALA A 11 -11.15 49.94 11.87
N VAL A 12 -10.34 50.90 11.42
CA VAL A 12 -9.00 51.25 11.92
C VAL A 12 -9.18 52.35 12.97
N VAL A 13 -8.55 52.23 14.14
CA VAL A 13 -8.44 53.33 15.11
C VAL A 13 -6.98 53.47 15.53
N GLN A 14 -6.47 54.68 15.36
CA GLN A 14 -5.11 55.15 15.62
C GLN A 14 -5.24 56.40 16.50
N PHE A 15 -4.57 56.47 17.65
CA PHE A 15 -4.41 57.68 18.48
C PHE A 15 -3.18 57.47 19.39
N LEU A 16 -2.01 58.00 19.01
CA LEU A 16 -1.41 59.29 19.37
C LEU A 16 -0.79 59.38 20.78
N CYS A 17 0.52 59.62 20.78
CA CYS A 17 1.42 59.96 21.90
C CYS A 17 1.03 61.23 22.66
N PHE A 18 1.42 61.30 23.94
CA PHE A 18 1.73 62.54 24.65
C PHE A 18 2.92 62.34 25.61
N ILE A 19 3.68 63.42 25.80
CA ILE A 19 5.07 63.52 26.26
C ILE A 19 5.12 64.35 27.56
N GLU A 20 5.88 63.86 28.58
CA GLU A 20 6.63 64.54 29.69
C GLU A 20 5.92 65.46 30.74
N PRO A 21 6.54 65.86 31.91
CA PRO A 21 7.96 65.83 32.29
C PRO A 21 8.36 65.42 33.74
N TRP A 22 9.70 65.42 33.90
CA TRP A 22 10.66 65.12 34.97
C TRP A 22 10.60 66.00 36.24
N ALA A 23 10.90 65.42 37.43
CA ALA A 23 11.66 66.11 38.50
C ALA A 23 12.33 65.10 39.47
N ASN A 24 13.65 65.26 39.62
CA ASN A 24 14.57 64.54 40.52
C ASN A 24 14.55 65.09 41.96
N ALA A 25 14.84 64.25 42.96
CA ALA A 25 16.03 64.36 43.84
C ALA A 25 15.93 63.47 45.10
N GLY A 26 17.01 62.75 45.43
CA GLY A 26 17.27 62.22 46.77
C GLY A 26 17.85 60.80 46.85
N SER A 27 19.14 60.63 46.61
CA SER A 27 19.97 59.52 47.12
C SER A 27 20.54 59.88 48.52
N PRO A 28 21.16 58.99 49.33
CA PRO A 28 21.77 57.69 48.99
C PRO A 28 21.64 56.51 50.01
N SER A 29 22.06 55.31 49.54
CA SER A 29 22.75 54.18 50.20
C SER A 29 22.20 53.62 51.55
N VAL A 30 22.02 52.31 51.75
CA VAL A 30 23.07 51.27 51.93
C VAL A 30 22.37 49.89 52.11
N ALA A 31 23.11 48.84 51.74
CA ALA A 31 22.99 47.43 52.14
C ALA A 31 22.00 46.52 51.40
N ALA A 32 22.60 45.53 50.74
CA ALA A 32 22.00 44.37 50.13
C ALA A 32 21.64 43.32 51.18
N ASP A 33 20.46 42.74 51.05
CA ASP A 33 20.17 41.36 51.46
C ASP A 33 19.37 40.72 50.32
N THR A 34 20.08 39.94 49.52
CA THR A 34 19.51 39.15 48.42
C THR A 34 18.76 37.96 49.00
N VAL A 35 17.43 38.04 49.03
CA VAL A 35 16.57 36.85 49.14
C VAL A 35 16.53 36.18 47.76
N ALA A 36 17.13 35.01 47.65
CA ALA A 36 17.03 34.18 46.45
C ALA A 36 15.58 33.68 46.30
N PRO A 37 14.94 33.79 45.13
CA PRO A 37 13.64 33.16 44.89
C PRO A 37 13.80 31.64 44.74
N GLU A 38 12.90 30.90 45.40
CA GLU A 38 12.75 29.44 45.30
C GLU A 38 12.64 28.97 43.84
N MET A 39 13.42 27.94 43.51
CA MET A 39 13.33 27.22 42.25
C MET A 39 12.09 26.30 42.28
N PRO A 40 11.15 26.39 41.33
CA PRO A 40 10.08 25.42 41.24
C PRO A 40 10.61 24.07 40.73
N GLU A 41 9.96 23.03 41.23
CA GLU A 41 10.26 21.61 41.11
C GLU A 41 10.62 21.11 39.70
N GLU A 42 11.51 20.12 39.66
CA GLU A 42 11.90 19.37 38.48
C GLU A 42 10.68 18.99 37.64
N THR A 43 10.61 19.53 36.43
CA THR A 43 9.64 19.10 35.44
C THR A 43 9.97 17.66 35.07
N ILE A 44 9.23 16.72 35.66
CA ILE A 44 9.22 15.32 35.24
C ILE A 44 8.83 15.32 33.76
N ILE A 45 9.82 15.13 32.89
CA ILE A 45 9.59 14.83 31.49
C ILE A 45 8.90 13.47 31.49
N LYS A 46 7.56 13.46 31.38
CA LYS A 46 6.82 12.24 31.07
C LYS A 46 7.43 11.71 29.78
N SER A 47 8.12 10.58 29.89
CA SER A 47 8.53 9.78 28.74
C SER A 47 7.29 9.60 27.87
N VAL A 48 7.28 10.29 26.73
CA VAL A 48 6.34 10.01 25.65
C VAL A 48 6.66 8.57 25.27
N GLU A 49 5.79 7.65 25.67
CA GLU A 49 5.80 6.29 25.13
C GLU A 49 5.74 6.44 23.62
N VAL A 50 6.88 6.22 22.97
CA VAL A 50 6.95 6.10 21.53
C VAL A 50 6.09 4.88 21.22
N HIS A 51 4.84 5.12 20.84
CA HIS A 51 3.90 4.07 20.46
C HIS A 51 4.56 3.32 19.30
N GLN A 52 5.10 2.13 19.60
CA GLN A 52 5.75 1.32 18.57
C GLN A 52 4.71 1.12 17.47
N PRO A 53 4.96 1.57 16.23
CA PRO A 53 3.89 1.53 15.27
C PRO A 53 3.57 0.05 14.98
N SER A 54 2.31 -0.31 15.18
CA SER A 54 1.84 -1.69 15.02
C SER A 54 1.93 -2.11 13.56
N GLU A 55 1.98 -3.40 13.29
CA GLU A 55 1.80 -3.91 11.94
C GLU A 55 0.45 -3.45 11.37
N PRO A 56 0.36 -3.13 10.07
CA PRO A 56 -0.90 -2.72 9.48
C PRO A 56 -1.88 -3.88 9.50
N ARG A 57 -3.11 -3.59 9.92
CA ARG A 57 -4.22 -4.54 9.91
C ARG A 57 -4.83 -4.57 8.51
N VAL A 58 -4.79 -5.73 7.87
CA VAL A 58 -5.45 -6.00 6.60
C VAL A 58 -6.57 -7.00 6.85
N GLU A 59 -7.73 -6.79 6.25
CA GLU A 59 -8.87 -7.69 6.38
C GLU A 59 -9.69 -7.73 5.09
N ILE A 60 -9.69 -8.88 4.40
CA ILE A 60 -10.72 -9.25 3.43
C ILE A 60 -12.08 -9.35 4.16
N LEU A 61 -13.00 -8.44 3.82
CA LEU A 61 -14.37 -8.40 4.34
C LEU A 61 -15.31 -9.33 3.57
N THR A 62 -15.08 -9.48 2.26
CA THR A 62 -15.80 -10.39 1.37
C THR A 62 -14.86 -10.83 0.24
N PRO A 63 -14.93 -12.07 -0.26
CA PRO A 63 -15.77 -13.18 0.23
C PRO A 63 -15.35 -13.69 1.62
N HIS A 64 -16.18 -14.51 2.25
CA HIS A 64 -15.89 -15.08 3.56
C HIS A 64 -15.17 -16.43 3.48
N GLU A 65 -14.49 -16.78 4.56
CA GLU A 65 -13.81 -18.08 4.71
C GLU A 65 -14.80 -19.24 4.53
N ASN A 66 -14.42 -20.20 3.69
CA ASN A 66 -15.21 -21.37 3.29
C ASN A 66 -16.55 -21.08 2.60
N GLU A 67 -16.76 -19.88 2.07
CA GLU A 67 -17.88 -19.59 1.16
C GLU A 67 -17.81 -20.48 -0.09
N SER A 68 -18.93 -20.64 -0.81
CA SER A 68 -19.01 -21.48 -2.01
C SER A 68 -19.64 -20.73 -3.17
N PHE A 69 -19.04 -20.86 -4.34
CA PHE A 69 -19.45 -20.20 -5.56
C PHE A 69 -19.61 -21.20 -6.71
N THR A 70 -20.21 -20.74 -7.81
CA THR A 70 -20.41 -21.55 -9.02
C THR A 70 -19.41 -21.15 -10.10
N TRP A 71 -19.06 -22.09 -10.97
CA TRP A 71 -18.17 -21.80 -12.11
C TRP A 71 -18.71 -20.66 -12.97
N GLY A 72 -17.82 -19.77 -13.42
CA GLY A 72 -18.18 -18.61 -14.23
C GLY A 72 -18.86 -17.47 -13.49
N SER A 73 -19.17 -17.60 -12.19
CA SER A 73 -19.82 -16.52 -11.43
C SER A 73 -18.89 -15.33 -11.18
N GLN A 74 -19.48 -14.16 -10.98
CA GLN A 74 -18.75 -12.99 -10.49
C GLN A 74 -18.68 -13.03 -8.96
N VAL A 75 -17.49 -12.75 -8.42
CA VAL A 75 -17.24 -12.64 -6.99
C VAL A 75 -16.83 -11.21 -6.70
N ARG A 76 -17.56 -10.55 -5.80
CA ARG A 76 -17.15 -9.25 -5.26
C ARG A 76 -16.10 -9.47 -4.19
N TYR A 77 -15.10 -8.59 -4.16
CA TYR A 77 -14.19 -8.50 -3.02
C TYR A 77 -14.26 -7.11 -2.39
N ALA A 78 -14.01 -7.06 -1.09
CA ALA A 78 -13.77 -5.83 -0.36
C ALA A 78 -12.72 -6.08 0.74
N ILE A 79 -11.81 -5.13 0.92
CA ILE A 79 -10.65 -5.21 1.80
C ILE A 79 -10.61 -3.93 2.62
N ALA A 80 -10.47 -4.08 3.94
CA ALA A 80 -10.18 -2.99 4.84
C ALA A 80 -8.70 -3.04 5.24
N VAL A 81 -8.03 -1.89 5.14
CA VAL A 81 -6.68 -1.67 5.66
C VAL A 81 -6.71 -0.54 6.70
N ALA A 82 -6.02 -0.74 7.81
CA ALA A 82 -5.76 0.26 8.83
C ALA A 82 -4.32 0.15 9.34
N ASP A 83 -3.61 1.27 9.34
CA ASP A 83 -2.25 1.42 9.85
C ASP A 83 -2.20 2.61 10.81
N ALA A 84 -1.37 2.52 11.86
CA ALA A 84 -1.30 3.56 12.88
C ALA A 84 -0.70 4.89 12.36
N VAL A 85 0.09 4.84 11.29
CA VAL A 85 0.81 5.97 10.71
C VAL A 85 0.20 6.40 9.38
N ASP A 86 -0.10 5.43 8.52
CA ASP A 86 -0.62 5.70 7.17
C ASP A 86 -2.15 5.91 7.14
N GLY A 87 -2.83 5.68 8.26
CA GLY A 87 -4.27 5.86 8.39
C GLY A 87 -5.07 4.66 7.92
N ALA A 88 -6.27 4.89 7.38
CA ALA A 88 -7.18 3.83 6.96
C ALA A 88 -7.72 4.00 5.54
N SER A 89 -7.87 2.87 4.86
CA SER A 89 -8.55 2.74 3.55
C SER A 89 -9.95 3.38 3.53
N LYS A 90 -10.68 3.30 4.65
CA LYS A 90 -12.03 3.87 4.80
C LYS A 90 -12.08 5.39 4.55
N TYR A 91 -11.00 6.11 4.87
CA TYR A 91 -10.93 7.57 4.75
C TYR A 91 -10.09 8.02 3.55
N GLY A 92 -9.66 7.08 2.70
CA GLY A 92 -8.87 7.37 1.50
C GLY A 92 -7.43 7.81 1.79
N GLU A 93 -6.92 7.56 3.00
CA GLU A 93 -5.56 7.92 3.41
C GLU A 93 -4.51 6.97 2.80
N ILE A 94 -4.93 5.74 2.53
CA ILE A 94 -4.16 4.71 1.84
C ILE A 94 -4.67 4.60 0.41
N THR A 95 -3.76 4.65 -0.57
CA THR A 95 -4.13 4.59 -1.99
C THR A 95 -4.41 3.16 -2.44
N ALA A 96 -5.29 3.01 -3.43
CA ALA A 96 -5.68 1.70 -3.95
C ALA A 96 -4.49 0.88 -4.50
N THR A 97 -3.47 1.54 -5.05
CA THR A 97 -2.28 0.87 -5.62
C THR A 97 -1.37 0.25 -4.57
N GLU A 98 -1.52 0.60 -3.29
CA GLU A 98 -0.70 0.09 -2.20
C GLU A 98 -1.27 -1.18 -1.56
N CYS A 99 -2.55 -1.50 -1.81
CA CYS A 99 -3.17 -2.75 -1.40
C CYS A 99 -3.28 -3.69 -2.59
N LEU A 100 -2.75 -4.91 -2.44
CA LEU A 100 -2.78 -5.93 -3.48
C LEU A 100 -3.62 -7.12 -3.03
N LEU A 101 -4.54 -7.53 -3.90
CA LEU A 101 -5.26 -8.79 -3.81
C LEU A 101 -4.65 -9.79 -4.79
N GLU A 102 -4.00 -10.81 -4.24
CA GLU A 102 -3.59 -11.99 -4.98
C GLU A 102 -4.72 -13.02 -4.99
N ILE A 103 -5.07 -13.53 -6.16
CA ILE A 103 -6.08 -14.55 -6.36
C ILE A 103 -5.40 -15.75 -6.99
N GLU A 104 -5.50 -16.93 -6.37
CA GLU A 104 -4.98 -18.17 -6.92
C GLU A 104 -6.08 -19.24 -6.98
N TYR A 105 -6.29 -19.79 -8.17
CA TYR A 105 -7.07 -21.01 -8.39
C TYR A 105 -6.19 -22.24 -8.17
N LEU A 106 -6.64 -23.09 -7.25
CA LEU A 106 -6.04 -24.36 -6.90
C LEU A 106 -6.99 -25.48 -7.35
N PRO A 107 -6.63 -26.27 -8.37
CA PRO A 107 -7.48 -27.34 -8.87
C PRO A 107 -7.69 -28.41 -7.80
N ALA A 108 -8.93 -28.83 -7.61
CA ALA A 108 -9.30 -29.89 -6.67
C ALA A 108 -10.05 -31.00 -7.43
N THR A 109 -9.42 -32.16 -7.60
CA THR A 109 -10.13 -33.31 -8.18
C THR A 109 -11.03 -33.97 -7.15
N ILE A 110 -11.93 -34.85 -7.58
CA ILE A 110 -12.82 -35.63 -6.69
C ILE A 110 -12.03 -36.43 -5.64
N ALA A 111 -10.79 -36.83 -5.97
CA ALA A 111 -9.91 -37.59 -5.07
C ALA A 111 -9.08 -36.72 -4.12
N THR A 112 -9.08 -35.39 -4.28
CA THR A 112 -8.21 -34.50 -3.52
C THR A 112 -8.91 -33.98 -2.26
N ASP A 113 -8.25 -34.09 -1.12
CA ASP A 113 -8.73 -33.47 0.12
C ASP A 113 -8.61 -31.94 0.05
N VAL A 114 -9.75 -31.28 -0.14
CA VAL A 114 -9.89 -29.82 -0.14
C VAL A 114 -9.27 -29.21 1.13
N LYS A 115 -9.39 -29.87 2.29
CA LYS A 115 -8.81 -29.39 3.55
C LYS A 115 -7.29 -29.35 3.51
N ALA A 116 -6.66 -30.34 2.88
CA ALA A 116 -5.21 -30.38 2.69
C ALA A 116 -4.74 -29.29 1.71
N ILE A 117 -5.50 -29.03 0.64
CA ILE A 117 -5.20 -27.92 -0.29
C ILE A 117 -5.25 -26.58 0.47
N VAL A 118 -6.32 -26.34 1.25
CA VAL A 118 -6.49 -25.11 2.04
C VAL A 118 -5.31 -24.91 3.00
N ALA A 119 -4.93 -25.96 3.76
CA ALA A 119 -3.82 -25.88 4.71
C ALA A 119 -2.46 -25.59 4.02
N LYS A 120 -2.21 -26.21 2.86
CA LYS A 120 -1.01 -25.94 2.05
C LYS A 120 -1.02 -24.55 1.43
N ALA A 121 -2.20 -24.06 1.05
CA ALA A 121 -2.39 -22.74 0.47
C ALA A 121 -2.10 -21.64 1.50
N ALA A 122 -2.52 -21.83 2.76
CA ALA A 122 -2.30 -20.89 3.86
C ALA A 122 -0.83 -20.73 4.28
N SER A 123 0.06 -21.65 3.86
CA SER A 123 1.47 -21.69 4.27
C SER A 123 2.46 -21.41 3.13
N ARG A 124 1.99 -20.90 1.99
CA ARG A 124 2.90 -20.58 0.88
C ARG A 124 3.74 -19.34 1.18
N PRO A 125 5.08 -19.43 1.07
CA PRO A 125 5.93 -18.26 1.20
C PRO A 125 5.72 -17.33 0.00
N GLU A 126 5.83 -16.03 0.26
CA GLU A 126 5.81 -15.01 -0.77
C GLU A 126 7.06 -15.09 -1.66
N PRO A 127 6.92 -15.04 -3.00
CA PRO A 127 8.07 -14.98 -3.89
C PRO A 127 8.93 -13.73 -3.63
N PRO A 128 10.28 -13.84 -3.60
CA PRO A 128 11.15 -12.69 -3.34
C PRO A 128 10.94 -11.50 -4.28
N GLY A 129 10.67 -11.77 -5.57
CA GLY A 129 10.36 -10.71 -6.54
C GLY A 129 9.10 -9.93 -6.17
N LEU A 130 8.01 -10.62 -5.81
CA LEU A 130 6.77 -9.99 -5.37
C LEU A 130 6.98 -9.15 -4.11
N SER A 131 7.67 -9.73 -3.12
CA SER A 131 8.03 -9.05 -1.87
C SER A 131 8.73 -7.72 -2.12
N ARG A 132 9.63 -7.65 -3.11
CA ARG A 132 10.32 -6.41 -3.50
C ARG A 132 9.40 -5.43 -4.23
N MET A 133 8.56 -5.93 -5.15
CA MET A 133 7.60 -5.09 -5.88
C MET A 133 6.58 -4.45 -4.94
N LYS A 134 6.16 -5.15 -3.88
CA LYS A 134 5.28 -4.63 -2.81
C LYS A 134 5.90 -3.52 -1.97
N MET A 135 7.22 -3.35 -2.02
CA MET A 135 7.95 -2.25 -1.37
C MET A 135 8.28 -1.12 -2.36
N SER A 136 7.81 -1.22 -3.61
CA SER A 136 8.12 -0.29 -4.68
C SER A 136 6.83 0.13 -5.40
N THR A 137 6.96 1.01 -6.39
CA THR A 137 5.84 1.61 -7.11
C THR A 137 5.46 0.85 -8.39
N CYS A 138 5.93 -0.39 -8.56
CA CYS A 138 5.73 -1.18 -9.78
C CYS A 138 4.25 -1.28 -10.19
N PHE A 139 3.36 -1.51 -9.22
CA PHE A 139 1.92 -1.67 -9.43
C PHE A 139 1.17 -0.35 -9.73
N GLY A 140 1.86 0.79 -9.69
CA GLY A 140 1.30 2.07 -10.13
C GLY A 140 1.23 2.19 -11.66
N CYS A 141 2.17 1.55 -12.38
CA CYS A 141 2.24 1.61 -13.84
C CYS A 141 2.05 0.25 -14.52
N HIS A 142 2.19 -0.85 -13.79
CA HIS A 142 2.03 -2.21 -14.31
C HIS A 142 0.91 -2.95 -13.58
N ALA A 143 0.21 -3.82 -14.30
CA ALA A 143 -0.74 -4.76 -13.73
C ALA A 143 -0.50 -6.17 -14.28
N ASP A 144 -1.12 -7.18 -13.66
CA ASP A 144 -0.88 -8.57 -14.04
C ASP A 144 -1.35 -8.86 -15.47
N LYS A 145 -2.63 -8.58 -15.76
CA LYS A 145 -3.28 -9.01 -17.02
C LYS A 145 -3.76 -7.86 -17.92
N ILE A 146 -3.74 -6.61 -17.46
CA ILE A 146 -4.20 -5.45 -18.22
C ILE A 146 -3.06 -4.44 -18.41
N THR A 147 -3.02 -3.81 -19.57
CA THR A 147 -2.08 -2.71 -19.86
C THR A 147 -2.54 -1.45 -19.14
N LEU A 148 -1.62 -0.76 -18.48
CA LEU A 148 -1.84 0.55 -17.84
C LEU A 148 -0.96 1.58 -18.56
N ALA A 149 -0.18 2.37 -17.82
CA ALA A 149 0.87 3.22 -18.40
C ALA A 149 2.02 2.38 -18.99
N GLY A 150 2.33 1.26 -18.33
CA GLY A 150 3.25 0.22 -18.80
C GLY A 150 2.53 -1.04 -19.28
N PRO A 151 3.26 -1.95 -19.96
CA PRO A 151 2.73 -3.24 -20.37
C PRO A 151 2.35 -4.09 -19.15
N SER A 152 1.36 -4.95 -19.34
CA SER A 152 1.00 -5.96 -18.35
C SER A 152 2.11 -7.01 -18.17
N PHE A 153 2.13 -7.68 -17.02
CA PHE A 153 3.03 -8.82 -16.82
C PHE A 153 2.78 -9.91 -17.86
N ALA A 154 1.52 -10.12 -18.24
CA ALA A 154 1.14 -11.04 -19.32
C ALA A 154 1.80 -10.68 -20.67
N GLU A 155 1.79 -9.42 -21.07
CA GLU A 155 2.46 -8.96 -22.31
C GLU A 155 3.98 -9.11 -22.22
N ILE A 156 4.58 -8.76 -21.08
CA ILE A 156 6.02 -8.94 -20.85
C ILE A 156 6.38 -10.43 -20.95
N ALA A 157 5.63 -11.30 -20.29
CA ALA A 157 5.83 -12.75 -20.34
C ALA A 157 5.63 -13.30 -21.75
N GLN A 158 4.63 -12.82 -22.49
CA GLN A 158 4.40 -13.21 -23.88
C GLN A 158 5.59 -12.87 -24.78
N ARG A 159 6.17 -11.67 -24.61
CA ARG A 159 7.29 -11.20 -25.44
C ARG A 159 8.61 -11.85 -25.06
N TYR A 160 8.88 -12.03 -23.77
CA TYR A 160 10.21 -12.38 -23.25
C TYR A 160 10.29 -13.76 -22.58
N GLY A 161 9.17 -14.40 -22.23
CA GLY A 161 9.15 -15.61 -21.39
C GLY A 161 9.88 -16.82 -21.95
N ASN A 162 10.03 -16.91 -23.28
CA ASN A 162 10.71 -18.02 -23.95
C ASN A 162 12.17 -17.72 -24.34
N GLN A 163 12.72 -16.55 -23.97
CA GLN A 163 14.08 -16.17 -24.34
C GLN A 163 15.06 -16.45 -23.19
N THR A 164 16.19 -17.07 -23.51
CA THR A 164 17.26 -17.29 -22.53
C THR A 164 17.84 -15.94 -22.08
N GLY A 165 17.97 -15.74 -20.77
CA GLY A 165 18.54 -14.51 -20.21
C GLY A 165 17.54 -13.35 -20.06
N SER A 166 16.24 -13.57 -20.31
CA SER A 166 15.21 -12.52 -20.15
C SER A 166 15.19 -11.88 -18.78
N SER A 167 15.35 -12.64 -17.70
CA SER A 167 15.38 -12.07 -16.35
C SER A 167 16.52 -11.05 -16.17
N ARG A 168 17.70 -11.33 -16.72
CA ARG A 168 18.85 -10.42 -16.69
C ARG A 168 18.62 -9.17 -17.54
N LEU A 169 18.11 -9.35 -18.75
CA LEU A 169 17.78 -8.24 -19.65
C LEU A 169 16.74 -7.29 -19.03
N LEU A 170 15.66 -7.86 -18.50
CA LEU A 170 14.58 -7.10 -17.87
C LEU A 170 15.05 -6.49 -16.54
N GLY A 171 15.87 -7.19 -15.76
CA GLY A 171 16.51 -6.65 -14.55
C GLY A 171 17.33 -5.40 -14.85
N LYS A 172 18.15 -5.42 -15.93
CA LYS A 172 18.88 -4.23 -16.39
C LYS A 172 17.95 -3.06 -16.73
N ARG A 173 16.84 -3.33 -17.43
CA ARG A 173 15.82 -2.31 -17.75
C ARG A 173 15.10 -1.76 -16.54
N ILE A 174 14.90 -2.56 -15.49
CA ILE A 174 14.32 -2.07 -14.23
C ILE A 174 15.27 -1.04 -13.60
N ILE A 175 16.58 -1.32 -13.59
CA ILE A 175 17.58 -0.44 -12.97
C ILE A 175 17.79 0.83 -13.80
N GLU A 176 17.99 0.68 -15.11
CA GLU A 176 18.35 1.78 -16.01
C GLU A 176 17.14 2.55 -16.55
N GLY A 177 15.94 2.02 -16.39
CA GLY A 177 14.75 2.47 -17.10
C GLY A 177 14.68 1.90 -18.52
N SER A 178 13.62 2.24 -19.24
CA SER A 178 13.44 1.79 -20.62
C SER A 178 12.58 2.76 -21.41
N SER A 179 13.01 3.09 -22.62
CA SER A 179 12.24 3.88 -23.60
C SER A 179 12.18 3.17 -24.95
N GLY A 180 11.13 3.44 -25.74
CA GLY A 180 10.99 2.96 -27.12
C GLY A 180 10.67 1.47 -27.32
N VAL A 181 10.75 0.64 -26.28
CA VAL A 181 10.50 -0.81 -26.39
C VAL A 181 9.01 -1.13 -26.52
N TRP A 182 8.15 -0.35 -25.86
CA TRP A 182 6.70 -0.54 -25.78
C TRP A 182 5.94 0.66 -26.36
N GLY A 183 6.53 1.33 -27.35
CA GLY A 183 6.00 2.57 -27.92
C GLY A 183 6.58 3.81 -27.23
N ALA A 184 5.76 4.86 -27.11
CA ALA A 184 6.19 6.15 -26.56
C ALA A 184 6.28 6.17 -25.03
N SER A 185 5.72 5.17 -24.33
CA SER A 185 5.82 5.09 -22.87
C SER A 185 7.26 4.84 -22.43
N GLU A 186 7.69 5.63 -21.44
CA GLU A 186 8.99 5.49 -20.80
C GLU A 186 8.83 4.93 -19.38
N MET A 187 9.63 3.92 -19.05
CA MET A 187 9.77 3.40 -17.71
C MET A 187 10.94 4.14 -17.02
N PRO A 188 10.69 4.81 -15.88
CA PRO A 188 11.75 5.44 -15.09
C PRO A 188 12.82 4.44 -14.60
N SER A 189 14.02 4.94 -14.34
CA SER A 189 15.10 4.16 -13.74
C SER A 189 14.88 3.91 -12.25
N HIS A 190 15.26 2.74 -11.76
CA HIS A 190 15.30 2.39 -10.34
C HIS A 190 16.73 2.07 -9.87
N PRO A 191 17.62 3.07 -9.77
CA PRO A 191 19.06 2.86 -9.51
C PRO A 191 19.36 2.26 -8.13
N ASP A 192 18.44 2.38 -7.17
CA ASP A 192 18.60 1.87 -5.81
C ASP A 192 18.33 0.35 -5.71
N ILE A 193 17.82 -0.28 -6.78
CA ILE A 193 17.58 -1.73 -6.83
C ILE A 193 18.87 -2.43 -7.26
N THR A 194 19.35 -3.37 -6.44
CA THR A 194 20.52 -4.18 -6.81
C THR A 194 20.24 -5.09 -8.01
N THR A 195 21.27 -5.47 -8.76
CA THR A 195 21.15 -6.39 -9.90
C THR A 195 20.41 -7.68 -9.55
N GLU A 196 20.74 -8.29 -8.41
CA GLU A 196 20.08 -9.51 -7.96
C GLU A 196 18.60 -9.28 -7.64
N ALA A 197 18.27 -8.18 -6.95
CA ALA A 197 16.89 -7.81 -6.65
C ALA A 197 16.08 -7.55 -7.93
N ALA A 198 16.67 -6.88 -8.92
CA ALA A 198 16.03 -6.62 -10.20
C ALA A 198 15.79 -7.90 -11.01
N GLU A 199 16.73 -8.86 -10.99
CA GLU A 199 16.56 -10.17 -11.63
C GLU A 199 15.47 -11.01 -10.94
N GLN A 200 15.34 -10.93 -9.61
CA GLN A 200 14.25 -11.58 -8.86
C GLN A 200 12.89 -10.98 -9.22
N ILE A 201 12.79 -9.66 -9.33
CA ILE A 201 11.58 -8.95 -9.79
C ILE A 201 11.23 -9.39 -11.22
N ALA A 202 12.19 -9.34 -12.14
CA ALA A 202 11.98 -9.72 -13.53
C ALA A 202 11.53 -11.18 -13.68
N THR A 203 12.14 -12.09 -12.93
CA THR A 203 11.76 -13.51 -12.92
C THR A 203 10.32 -13.66 -12.45
N TYR A 204 9.94 -13.00 -11.36
CA TYR A 204 8.57 -13.03 -10.86
C TYR A 204 7.57 -12.48 -11.89
N ILE A 205 7.87 -11.36 -12.56
CA ILE A 205 7.00 -10.79 -13.60
C ILE A 205 6.76 -11.78 -14.74
N LEU A 206 7.82 -12.44 -15.22
CA LEU A 206 7.72 -13.44 -16.29
C LEU A 206 6.87 -14.64 -15.86
N GLU A 207 7.12 -15.17 -14.67
CA GLU A 207 6.37 -16.31 -14.11
C GLU A 207 4.91 -15.95 -13.88
N GLN A 208 4.64 -14.83 -13.23
CA GLN A 208 3.29 -14.38 -12.92
C GLN A 208 2.50 -14.07 -14.20
N GLY A 209 3.11 -13.37 -15.16
CA GLY A 209 2.50 -13.07 -16.44
C GLY A 209 2.06 -14.32 -17.21
N ALA A 210 2.84 -15.40 -17.12
CA ALA A 210 2.54 -16.67 -17.76
C ALA A 210 1.46 -17.51 -17.04
N LYS A 211 1.17 -17.26 -15.75
CA LYS A 211 0.15 -18.00 -15.01
C LYS A 211 -1.26 -17.69 -15.54
N LYS A 212 -2.04 -18.76 -15.74
CA LYS A 212 -3.46 -18.70 -16.14
C LYS A 212 -4.43 -18.84 -14.98
N ASN A 213 -3.94 -19.34 -13.84
CA ASN A 213 -4.71 -19.66 -12.65
C ASN A 213 -4.38 -18.72 -11.47
N SER A 214 -3.70 -17.60 -11.73
CA SER A 214 -3.36 -16.62 -10.71
C SER A 214 -3.47 -15.21 -11.28
N TRP A 215 -3.97 -14.31 -10.45
CA TRP A 215 -4.22 -12.91 -10.78
C TRP A 215 -3.81 -12.01 -9.62
N ILE A 216 -3.42 -10.78 -9.93
CA ILE A 216 -3.12 -9.75 -8.94
C ILE A 216 -3.90 -8.50 -9.29
N TYR A 217 -4.67 -8.01 -8.33
CA TYR A 217 -5.48 -6.80 -8.46
C TYR A 217 -5.05 -5.78 -7.43
N PRO A 218 -4.60 -4.57 -7.83
CA PRO A 218 -4.50 -3.46 -6.90
C PRO A 218 -5.91 -2.96 -6.53
N GLY A 219 -6.10 -2.59 -5.27
CA GLY A 219 -7.29 -1.91 -4.79
C GLY A 219 -8.01 -2.61 -3.65
N PHE A 220 -8.93 -1.86 -3.04
CA PHE A 220 -9.68 -2.31 -1.86
C PHE A 220 -10.97 -3.04 -2.20
N GLU A 221 -11.56 -2.77 -3.36
CA GLU A 221 -12.79 -3.43 -3.77
C GLU A 221 -12.85 -3.63 -5.28
N GLY A 222 -13.67 -4.58 -5.70
CA GLY A 222 -13.88 -4.87 -7.11
C GLY A 222 -14.61 -6.19 -7.30
N THR A 223 -14.60 -6.66 -8.54
CA THR A 223 -15.18 -7.95 -8.91
C THR A 223 -14.23 -8.72 -9.80
N PHE A 224 -14.11 -10.01 -9.59
CA PHE A 224 -13.45 -10.91 -10.53
C PHE A 224 -14.40 -12.04 -10.92
N ARG A 225 -14.15 -12.65 -12.07
CA ARG A 225 -14.93 -13.80 -12.56
C ARG A 225 -14.18 -15.08 -12.23
N ILE A 226 -14.88 -16.06 -11.65
CA ILE A 226 -14.40 -17.43 -11.50
C ILE A 226 -14.22 -18.04 -12.90
N ILE A 227 -13.16 -18.81 -13.09
CA ILE A 227 -12.90 -19.46 -14.38
C ILE A 227 -14.07 -20.35 -14.81
N ASP A 228 -14.17 -20.58 -16.11
CA ASP A 228 -15.10 -21.59 -16.62
C ASP A 228 -14.67 -22.98 -16.11
N LYS A 229 -15.65 -23.85 -15.89
CA LYS A 229 -15.42 -25.19 -15.31
C LYS A 229 -14.38 -25.96 -16.12
N PRO A 230 -13.22 -26.31 -15.54
CA PRO A 230 -12.24 -27.15 -16.22
C PRO A 230 -12.81 -28.55 -16.46
N ALA A 231 -12.49 -29.17 -17.60
CA ALA A 231 -13.01 -30.50 -17.96
C ALA A 231 -12.66 -31.60 -16.94
N THR A 232 -11.55 -31.43 -16.22
CA THR A 232 -11.02 -32.40 -15.24
C THR A 232 -11.51 -32.17 -13.82
N ASP A 233 -12.06 -31.00 -13.53
CA ASP A 233 -12.24 -30.53 -12.16
C ASP A 233 -13.74 -30.50 -11.83
N ALA A 234 -14.15 -31.38 -10.90
CA ALA A 234 -15.50 -31.35 -10.37
C ALA A 234 -15.68 -30.25 -9.31
N LYS A 235 -14.58 -29.86 -8.66
CA LYS A 235 -14.50 -28.88 -7.57
C LYS A 235 -13.22 -28.05 -7.72
N GLY A 236 -13.16 -26.94 -7.02
CA GLY A 236 -11.97 -26.10 -6.99
C GLY A 236 -11.89 -25.29 -5.71
N VAL A 237 -10.70 -24.76 -5.46
CA VAL A 237 -10.42 -23.90 -4.32
C VAL A 237 -9.79 -22.62 -4.83
N TYR A 238 -10.27 -21.48 -4.33
CA TYR A 238 -9.61 -20.20 -4.54
C TYR A 238 -9.00 -19.73 -3.22
N ARG A 239 -7.73 -19.32 -3.28
CA ARG A 239 -7.09 -18.56 -2.19
C ARG A 239 -7.00 -17.10 -2.61
N LEU A 240 -7.55 -16.24 -1.77
CA LEU A 240 -7.37 -14.79 -1.84
C LEU A 240 -6.39 -14.40 -0.76
N THR A 241 -5.36 -13.63 -1.11
CA THR A 241 -4.42 -13.05 -0.16
C THR A 241 -4.36 -11.56 -0.40
N ALA A 242 -4.97 -10.79 0.51
CA ALA A 242 -4.84 -9.35 0.54
C ALA A 242 -3.58 -8.97 1.32
N SER A 243 -2.85 -7.97 0.83
CA SER A 243 -1.64 -7.49 1.48
C SER A 243 -1.47 -5.99 1.33
N TYR A 244 -0.78 -5.39 2.29
CA TYR A 244 -0.42 -3.98 2.32
C TYR A 244 0.96 -3.82 2.96
N THR A 245 1.78 -2.92 2.39
CA THR A 245 3.07 -2.51 2.96
C THR A 245 2.97 -1.05 3.36
N SER A 246 3.19 -0.75 4.64
CA SER A 246 3.18 0.63 5.14
C SER A 246 4.43 1.39 4.74
N LYS A 247 4.40 2.73 4.84
CA LYS A 247 5.57 3.59 4.59
C LYS A 247 6.73 3.27 5.53
N ALA A 248 6.43 2.78 6.73
CA ALA A 248 7.40 2.26 7.69
C ALA A 248 7.93 0.85 7.35
N GLN A 249 7.66 0.35 6.15
CA GLN A 249 8.08 -0.97 5.65
C GLN A 249 7.55 -2.15 6.49
N ARG A 250 6.42 -1.96 7.19
CA ARG A 250 5.73 -3.08 7.85
C ARG A 250 4.68 -3.67 6.94
N ARG A 251 4.45 -4.96 7.08
CA ARG A 251 3.54 -5.70 6.21
C ARG A 251 2.38 -6.26 6.99
N GLY A 252 1.21 -6.14 6.38
CA GLY A 252 -0.02 -6.75 6.84
C GLY A 252 -0.57 -7.63 5.73
N GLN A 253 -1.15 -8.76 6.10
CA GLN A 253 -1.83 -9.63 5.15
C GLN A 253 -3.02 -10.35 5.80
N HIS A 254 -4.02 -10.65 4.98
CA HIS A 254 -5.12 -11.53 5.35
C HIS A 254 -5.41 -12.46 4.18
N SER A 255 -5.58 -13.74 4.46
CA SER A 255 -5.94 -14.73 3.45
C SER A 255 -7.30 -15.34 3.76
N VAL A 256 -8.09 -15.52 2.71
CA VAL A 256 -9.38 -16.20 2.73
C VAL A 256 -9.36 -17.31 1.68
N VAL A 257 -9.95 -18.45 2.02
CA VAL A 257 -10.12 -19.55 1.09
C VAL A 257 -11.60 -19.86 0.90
N PHE A 258 -12.03 -20.02 -0.35
CA PHE A 258 -13.40 -20.40 -0.70
C PHE A 258 -13.43 -21.50 -1.76
N LYS A 259 -14.59 -22.14 -1.90
CA LYS A 259 -14.79 -23.30 -2.78
C LYS A 259 -15.55 -22.91 -4.04
N VAL A 260 -15.32 -23.64 -5.12
CA VAL A 260 -16.11 -23.57 -6.34
C VAL A 260 -16.56 -24.97 -6.75
N GLU A 261 -17.83 -25.11 -7.14
CA GLU A 261 -18.41 -26.38 -7.64
C GLU A 261 -19.46 -26.19 -8.74
#